data_AF-A0A1F9MHE4-F1
#
_entry.id   AF-A0A1F9MHE4-F1
#
_cell.length_a   1.000
_cell.length_b   1.000
_cell.length_c   1.000
_cell.angle_alpha   90.00
_cell.angle_beta   90.00
_cell.angle_gamma   90.00
#
_symmetry.space_group_name_H-M   'P 1'
#
loop_
_entity.id
_entity.type
_entity.pdbx_description
1 polymer ?
#
loop_
_entity_poly.entity_id
_entity_poly.type
_entity_poly.pdbx_seq_one_letter_code
_entity_poly.pdbx_strand_id
1 'polypeptide(L)'
;MAAYMKTSVLSLQAGQIGTIQETPAGYQFFKLLSDRGDVRLQDSYETVKEQIRQRLYEDALSSQFQKWVKELRDQAYIKKIL
;
A
#
# COMPACT_ATOMS: atom_id res chain seq x y z
N MET A 1 4.05 0.36 -4.98
CA MET A 1 5.36 0.94 -4.60
C MET A 1 5.45 0.99 -3.08
N ALA A 2 6.61 0.69 -2.50
CA ALA A 2 6.82 0.88 -1.08
C ALA A 2 6.82 2.37 -0.69
N ALA A 3 6.38 2.71 0.52
CA ALA A 3 6.21 4.09 0.96
C ALA A 3 7.53 4.91 0.87
N TYR A 4 8.65 4.32 1.30
CA TYR A 4 9.98 4.94 1.25
C TYR A 4 10.43 5.30 -0.17
N MET A 5 10.08 4.47 -1.15
CA MET A 5 10.39 4.70 -2.56
C MET A 5 9.60 5.88 -3.11
N LYS A 6 8.29 5.95 -2.82
CA LYS A 6 7.43 7.05 -3.27
C LYS A 6 7.94 8.40 -2.76
N THR A 7 8.26 8.51 -1.47
CA THR A 7 8.77 9.76 -0.88
C THR A 7 10.09 10.19 -1.51
N SER A 8 11.01 9.25 -1.73
CA SER A 8 12.33 9.54 -2.30
C SER A 8 12.23 10.03 -3.74
N VAL A 9 11.39 9.40 -4.56
CA VAL A 9 11.23 9.73 -5.99
C VAL A 9 10.48 11.05 -6.20
N LEU A 10 9.45 11.35 -5.38
CA LEU A 10 8.66 12.58 -5.50
C LEU A 10 9.45 13.87 -5.27
N SER A 11 10.59 13.78 -4.56
CA SER A 11 11.47 14.92 -4.29
C SER A 11 12.46 15.22 -5.41
N LEU A 12 12.56 14.37 -6.44
CA LEU A 12 13.54 14.48 -7.51
C LEU A 12 13.00 15.24 -8.71
N GLN A 13 13.87 16.02 -9.35
CA GLN A 13 13.64 16.57 -10.67
C GLN A 13 14.02 15.56 -11.76
N ALA A 14 13.44 15.68 -12.95
CA ALA A 14 13.78 14.81 -14.07
C ALA A 14 15.30 14.86 -14.37
N GLY A 15 15.92 13.69 -14.46
CA GLY A 15 17.37 13.51 -14.61
C GLY A 15 18.15 13.45 -13.30
N GLN A 16 17.56 13.85 -12.17
CA GLN A 16 18.23 13.91 -10.87
C GLN A 16 18.37 12.51 -10.23
N ILE A 17 19.51 12.31 -9.55
CA ILE A 17 19.78 11.13 -8.72
C ILE A 17 19.51 11.50 -7.25
N GLY A 18 18.72 10.71 -6.55
CA GLY A 18 18.40 10.87 -5.14
C GLY A 18 19.46 10.31 -4.21
N THR A 19 19.31 10.64 -2.93
CA THR A 19 20.19 10.14 -1.87
C THR A 19 20.01 8.65 -1.64
N ILE A 20 21.04 8.01 -1.09
CA ILE A 20 20.97 6.60 -0.67
C ILE A 20 20.00 6.49 0.51
N GLN A 21 19.09 5.54 0.42
CA GLN A 21 18.08 5.20 1.43
C GLN A 21 18.37 3.80 1.97
N GLU A 22 18.30 3.64 3.28
CA GLU A 22 18.34 2.33 3.92
C GLU A 22 16.94 1.70 3.86
N THR A 23 16.88 0.46 3.38
CA THR A 23 15.65 -0.31 3.25
C THR A 23 15.83 -1.69 3.89
N PRO A 24 14.74 -2.43 4.18
CA PRO A 24 14.87 -3.80 4.68
C PRO A 24 15.69 -4.74 3.79
N ALA A 25 15.84 -4.41 2.51
CA ALA A 25 16.63 -5.17 1.53
C ALA A 25 18.07 -4.62 1.34
N GLY A 26 18.48 -3.59 2.09
CA GLY A 26 19.77 -2.92 1.98
C GLY A 26 19.66 -1.47 1.47
N TYR A 27 20.74 -0.96 0.89
CA TYR A 27 20.82 0.43 0.43
C TYR A 27 20.32 0.60 -1.01
N GLN A 28 19.46 1.59 -1.24
CA GLN A 28 18.86 1.88 -2.55
C GLN A 28 18.95 3.38 -2.87
N PHE A 29 19.16 3.74 -4.13
CA PHE A 29 19.03 5.12 -4.62
C PHE A 29 18.31 5.11 -5.97
N PHE A 30 17.70 6.24 -6.34
CA PHE A 30 16.82 6.33 -7.50
C PHE A 30 17.25 7.47 -8.42
N LYS A 31 17.16 7.26 -9.74
CA LYS A 31 17.29 8.33 -10.74
C LYS A 31 15.93 8.54 -11.39
N LEU A 32 15.39 9.76 -11.33
CA LEU A 32 14.14 10.07 -12.02
C LEU A 32 14.45 10.25 -13.51
N LEU A 33 13.87 9.41 -14.37
CA LEU A 33 14.12 9.48 -15.81
C LEU A 33 13.23 10.50 -16.53
N SER A 34 12.00 10.69 -16.05
CA SER A 34 11.03 11.64 -16.59
C SER A 34 10.01 11.99 -15.52
N ASP A 35 9.67 13.27 -15.41
CA ASP A 35 8.54 13.80 -14.63
C ASP A 35 7.25 13.90 -15.46
N ARG A 36 7.35 13.65 -16.78
CA ARG A 36 6.23 13.59 -17.74
C ARG A 36 5.68 12.17 -17.88
N GLY A 37 5.71 11.40 -16.80
CA GLY A 37 4.94 10.16 -16.73
C GLY A 37 3.48 10.57 -16.80
N ASP A 38 2.78 10.05 -17.82
CA ASP A 38 1.34 10.17 -18.08
C ASP A 38 0.64 10.72 -16.84
N VAL A 39 0.47 12.04 -16.78
CA VAL A 39 -0.37 12.69 -15.78
C VAL A 39 -1.75 12.21 -16.16
N ARG A 40 -2.06 10.97 -15.78
CA ARG A 40 -3.42 10.50 -15.71
C ARG A 40 -4.04 11.49 -14.77
N LEU A 41 -4.70 12.47 -15.39
CA LEU A 41 -5.77 13.27 -14.83
C LEU A 41 -6.29 12.43 -13.68
N GLN A 42 -6.06 12.88 -12.43
CA GLN A 42 -6.59 12.20 -11.26
C GLN A 42 -7.97 11.69 -11.65
N ASP A 43 -8.10 10.37 -11.79
CA ASP A 43 -9.28 9.81 -12.42
C ASP A 43 -10.46 10.41 -11.66
N SER A 44 -11.38 11.06 -12.40
CA SER A 44 -12.45 11.80 -11.76
C SER A 44 -13.16 10.87 -10.76
N TYR A 45 -13.69 11.40 -9.67
CA TYR A 45 -14.33 10.56 -8.65
C TYR A 45 -15.30 9.55 -9.26
N GLU A 46 -16.10 9.95 -10.26
CA GLU A 46 -17.03 9.06 -10.97
C GLU A 46 -16.35 7.90 -11.70
N THR A 47 -15.13 8.10 -12.23
CA THR A 47 -14.34 7.07 -12.92
C THR A 47 -13.79 6.01 -11.95
N VAL A 48 -13.45 6.40 -10.72
CA VAL A 48 -12.87 5.49 -9.70
C VAL A 48 -13.84 5.06 -8.62
N LYS A 49 -15.06 5.60 -8.61
CA LYS A 49 -16.09 5.37 -7.58
C LYS A 49 -16.33 3.89 -7.30
N GLU A 50 -16.50 3.09 -8.34
CA GLU A 50 -16.74 1.65 -8.19
C GLU A 50 -15.52 0.91 -7.63
N GLN A 51 -14.31 1.30 -8.03
CA GLN A 51 -13.09 0.73 -7.47
C GLN A 51 -12.95 1.07 -5.97
N ILE A 52 -13.24 2.32 -5.60
CA ILE A 52 -13.26 2.76 -4.20
C ILE A 52 -14.30 1.98 -3.40
N ARG A 53 -15.53 1.85 -3.94
CA ARG A 53 -16.62 1.12 -3.29
C ARG A 53 -16.26 -0.35 -3.07
N GLN A 54 -15.73 -1.02 -4.09
CA GLN A 54 -15.31 -2.41 -4.00
C GLN A 54 -14.22 -2.56 -2.94
N ARG A 55 -13.23 -1.66 -2.92
CA ARG A 55 -12.16 -1.69 -1.93
C ARG A 55 -12.67 -1.54 -0.50
N LEU A 56 -13.57 -0.58 -0.26
CA LEU A 56 -14.19 -0.36 1.04
C LEU A 56 -15.01 -1.59 1.49
N TYR A 57 -15.70 -2.24 0.55
CA TYR A 57 -16.44 -3.46 0.82
C TYR A 57 -15.52 -4.61 1.24
N GLU A 58 -14.43 -4.84 0.50
CA GLU A 58 -13.43 -5.86 0.82
C GLU A 58 -12.79 -5.62 2.20
N ASP A 59 -12.43 -4.37 2.49
CA ASP A 59 -11.81 -4.00 3.76
C ASP A 59 -12.79 -4.20 4.93
N ALA A 60 -14.07 -3.82 4.77
CA ALA A 60 -15.11 -4.05 5.78
C ALA A 60 -15.38 -5.54 6.00
N LEU A 61 -15.49 -6.33 4.93
CA LEU A 61 -15.69 -7.77 5.00
C LEU A 61 -14.54 -8.46 5.72
N SER A 62 -13.29 -8.11 5.38
CA SER A 62 -12.10 -8.65 6.01
C SER A 62 -12.05 -8.31 7.50
N SER A 63 -12.37 -7.06 7.86
CA SER A 63 -12.43 -6.66 9.28
C SER A 63 -13.48 -7.43 10.07
N GLN A 64 -14.68 -7.64 9.50
CA GLN A 64 -15.73 -8.42 10.17
C GLN A 64 -15.36 -9.89 10.30
N PHE A 65 -14.77 -10.48 9.24
CA PHE A 65 -14.29 -11.85 9.27
C PHE A 65 -13.22 -12.04 10.35
N GLN A 66 -12.23 -11.16 10.43
CA GLN A 66 -11.19 -11.22 11.46
C GLN A 66 -11.77 -11.11 12.88
N LYS A 67 -12.75 -10.22 13.07
CA LYS A 67 -13.45 -10.09 14.35
C LYS A 67 -14.18 -11.37 14.72
N TRP A 68 -14.94 -11.93 13.79
CA TRP A 68 -15.68 -13.17 13.98
C TRP A 68 -14.76 -14.36 14.29
N VAL A 69 -13.66 -14.53 13.53
CA VAL A 69 -12.67 -15.58 13.80
C VAL A 69 -12.02 -15.42 15.17
N LYS A 70 -11.76 -14.17 15.59
CA LYS A 70 -11.23 -13.90 16.92
C LYS A 70 -12.23 -14.29 18.00
N GLU A 71 -13.49 -13.91 17.88
CA GLU A 71 -14.55 -14.26 18.83
C GLU A 71 -14.72 -15.79 18.94
N LEU A 72 -14.74 -16.50 17.81
CA LEU A 72 -14.80 -17.96 17.80
C LEU A 72 -13.61 -18.59 18.52
N ARG A 73 -12.39 -18.09 18.26
CA ARG A 73 -11.18 -18.58 18.93
C ARG A 73 -11.23 -18.33 20.44
N ASP A 74 -11.72 -17.16 20.86
CA ASP A 74 -11.77 -16.78 22.28
C ASP A 74 -12.83 -17.58 23.04
N GLN A 75 -13.90 -17.99 22.37
CA GLN A 75 -14.97 -18.84 22.92
C GLN A 75 -14.68 -20.34 22.82
N ALA A 76 -13.79 -20.76 21.93
CA ALA A 76 -13.45 -22.16 21.74
C ALA A 76 -12.44 -22.63 22.80
N TYR A 77 -12.64 -23.85 23.31
CA TYR A 77 -11.62 -24.53 24.08
C TYR A 77 -10.54 -25.08 23.15
N ILE A 78 -9.40 -24.39 23.07
CA ILE A 78 -8.25 -24.79 22.25
C ILE A 78 -7.12 -25.26 23.16
N LYS A 79 -6.85 -26.58 23.17
CA LYS A 79 -5.69 -27.16 23.86
C LYS A 79 -4.61 -27.51 22.83
N LYS A 80 -3.51 -26.76 22.82
CA LYS A 80 -2.31 -27.11 22.05
C LYS A 80 -1.52 -28.16 22.83
N ILE A 81 -1.45 -29.39 22.32
CA ILE A 81 -0.57 -30.42 22.87
C ILE A 81 0.82 -30.19 22.25
N LEU A 82 1.81 -29.95 23.10
CA LEU A 82 3.24 -29.82 22.74
C LEU A 82 3.89 -31.20 22.69
#